data_AF-A0A0C3CTG4-F1
#
_entry.id   AF-A0A0C3CTG4-F1
#
_cell.length_a   1.000
_cell.length_b   1.000
_cell.length_c   1.000
_cell.angle_alpha   90.00
_cell.angle_beta   90.00
_cell.angle_gamma   90.00
#
_symmetry.space_group_name_H-M   'P 1'
#
loop_
_entity.id
_entity.type
_entity.pdbx_description
1 polymer ?
#
loop_
_entity_poly.entity_id
_entity_poly.type
_entity_poly.pdbx_seq_one_letter_code
_entity_poly.pdbx_strand_id
1 'polypeptide(L)'
;MRRLAKLGHRQLCQHVTTIEAFPFPVDKDKLCWRLIQEGAGQDPGLQNVLSEVETDQRSKEWLLDYTNYLSLCQVWGELIAKAHMAVPTVYGLQGESLRGNTLFDVLKWLIQQGKLIHSGINTKAMTCEESKPWKNLIFAQLIKAQWWGPKGEGRWLGPDPTTNPYLNAPVSMLALVTTAVCGMFCGWVSTENSYRLNASSLACSLEGR
;
A
#
# COMPACT_ATOMS: atom_id res chain seq x y z
N MET A 1 -20.98 -0.60 -19.05
CA MET A 1 -20.55 -0.39 -17.64
C MET A 1 -19.29 -1.17 -17.22
N ARG A 2 -19.23 -2.51 -17.28
CA ARG A 2 -18.06 -3.30 -16.77
C ARG A 2 -16.71 -2.96 -17.39
N ARG A 3 -16.66 -2.68 -18.70
CA ARG A 3 -15.41 -2.26 -19.38
C ARG A 3 -14.93 -0.90 -18.89
N LEU A 4 -15.86 0.03 -18.66
CA LEU A 4 -15.59 1.35 -18.10
C LEU A 4 -15.06 1.26 -16.67
N ALA A 5 -15.63 0.38 -15.83
CA ALA A 5 -15.14 0.12 -14.48
C ALA A 5 -13.70 -0.44 -14.46
N LYS A 6 -13.38 -1.38 -15.37
CA LYS A 6 -12.01 -1.91 -15.51
C LYS A 6 -11.01 -0.83 -15.95
N LEU A 7 -11.43 0.02 -16.87
CA LEU A 7 -10.61 1.14 -17.34
C LEU A 7 -10.35 2.14 -16.21
N GLY A 8 -11.42 2.60 -15.54
CA GLY A 8 -11.33 3.50 -14.40
C GLY A 8 -10.46 2.91 -13.29
N HIS A 9 -10.63 1.61 -13.01
CA HIS A 9 -9.82 0.91 -12.03
C HIS A 9 -8.32 1.00 -12.35
N ARG A 10 -7.95 0.66 -13.59
CA ARG A 10 -6.55 0.74 -14.05
C ARG A 10 -6.01 2.17 -14.00
N GLN A 11 -6.77 3.13 -14.49
CA GLN A 11 -6.36 4.55 -14.49
C GLN A 11 -6.14 5.08 -13.07
N LEU A 12 -7.05 4.76 -12.15
CA LEU A 12 -6.93 5.18 -10.76
C LEU A 12 -5.76 4.49 -10.05
N CYS A 13 -5.53 3.20 -10.28
CA CYS A 13 -4.36 2.49 -9.77
C CYS A 13 -3.06 3.14 -10.27
N GLN A 14 -2.96 3.43 -11.57
CA GLN A 14 -1.79 4.10 -12.15
C GLN A 14 -1.60 5.51 -11.59
N HIS A 15 -2.67 6.29 -11.47
CA HIS A 15 -2.62 7.64 -10.94
C HIS A 15 -2.15 7.66 -9.48
N VAL A 16 -2.72 6.79 -8.64
CA VAL A 16 -2.38 6.72 -7.22
C VAL A 16 -0.94 6.28 -7.03
N THR A 17 -0.47 5.36 -7.87
CA THR A 17 0.89 4.85 -7.75
C THR A 17 1.94 5.81 -8.26
N THR A 18 1.65 6.62 -9.28
CA THR A 18 2.68 7.40 -9.98
C THR A 18 2.56 8.91 -9.77
N ILE A 19 1.36 9.42 -9.48
CA ILE A 19 1.09 10.86 -9.29
C ILE A 19 0.78 11.15 -7.82
N GLU A 20 -0.28 10.57 -7.27
CA GLU A 20 -0.78 10.94 -5.93
C GLU A 20 -1.08 9.72 -5.07
N ALA A 21 -0.13 9.35 -4.19
CA ALA A 21 -0.25 8.18 -3.31
C ALA A 21 -1.54 8.13 -2.48
N PHE A 22 -2.04 9.29 -2.05
CA PHE A 22 -3.22 9.41 -1.20
C PHE A 22 -4.09 10.57 -1.67
N PRO A 23 -5.00 10.33 -2.62
CA PRO A 23 -5.96 11.34 -3.02
C PRO A 23 -6.78 11.82 -1.83
N PHE A 24 -7.00 13.13 -1.73
CA PHE A 24 -7.86 13.68 -0.68
C PHE A 24 -9.27 13.07 -0.75
N PRO A 25 -9.86 12.64 0.38
CA PRO A 25 -11.17 11.99 0.38
C PRO A 25 -12.29 12.82 -0.25
N VAL A 26 -12.17 14.15 -0.17
CA VAL A 26 -13.14 15.11 -0.71
C VAL A 26 -13.08 15.21 -2.23
N ASP A 27 -11.91 14.93 -2.81
CA ASP A 27 -11.65 15.05 -4.24
C ASP A 27 -11.62 13.70 -4.97
N LYS A 28 -11.63 12.58 -4.24
CA LYS A 28 -11.48 11.22 -4.79
C LYS A 28 -12.48 10.91 -5.92
N ASP A 29 -13.74 11.32 -5.75
CA ASP A 29 -14.81 11.01 -6.70
C ASP A 29 -14.65 11.84 -7.98
N LYS A 30 -14.28 13.13 -7.81
CA LYS A 30 -13.98 14.04 -8.90
C LYS A 30 -12.75 13.59 -9.69
N LEU A 31 -11.70 13.14 -8.99
CA LEU A 31 -10.49 12.57 -9.59
C LEU A 31 -10.83 11.30 -10.36
N CYS A 32 -11.50 10.34 -9.73
CA CYS A 32 -11.90 9.07 -10.33
C CYS A 32 -12.74 9.29 -11.58
N TRP A 33 -13.74 10.18 -11.52
CA TRP A 33 -14.56 10.52 -12.68
C TRP A 33 -13.74 11.10 -13.83
N ARG A 34 -12.84 12.05 -13.54
CA ARG A 34 -11.96 12.66 -14.55
C ARG A 34 -11.10 11.62 -15.25
N LEU A 35 -10.48 10.72 -14.49
CA LEU A 35 -9.64 9.63 -15.04
C LEU A 35 -10.44 8.65 -15.91
N ILE A 36 -11.70 8.38 -15.54
CA ILE A 36 -12.62 7.59 -16.35
C ILE A 36 -12.93 8.30 -17.67
N GLN A 37 -13.23 9.61 -17.63
CA GLN A 37 -13.52 10.41 -18.82
C GLN A 37 -12.31 10.48 -19.77
N GLU A 38 -11.12 10.77 -19.24
CA GLU A 38 -9.87 10.83 -20.00
C GLU A 38 -9.56 9.49 -20.67
N GLY A 39 -9.69 8.39 -19.93
CA GLY A 39 -9.48 7.05 -20.47
C GLY A 39 -10.51 6.69 -21.54
N ALA A 40 -11.79 6.96 -21.29
CA ALA A 40 -12.87 6.62 -22.22
C ALA A 40 -12.83 7.49 -23.48
N GLY A 41 -12.28 8.69 -23.39
CA GLY A 41 -12.02 9.57 -24.54
C GLY A 41 -11.13 8.90 -25.60
N GLN A 42 -10.28 7.95 -25.22
CA GLN A 42 -9.38 7.21 -26.11
C GLN A 42 -10.02 5.95 -26.74
N ASP A 43 -11.23 5.55 -26.31
CA ASP A 43 -11.95 4.38 -26.84
C ASP A 43 -13.36 4.80 -27.31
N PRO A 44 -13.59 4.95 -28.64
CA PRO A 44 -14.89 5.33 -29.19
C PRO A 44 -16.04 4.42 -28.73
N GLY A 45 -15.77 3.14 -28.46
CA GLY A 45 -16.77 2.19 -27.98
C GLY A 45 -17.17 2.39 -26.51
N LEU A 46 -16.35 3.13 -25.73
CA LEU A 46 -16.65 3.48 -24.35
C LEU A 46 -17.32 4.85 -24.23
N GLN A 47 -17.22 5.73 -25.23
CA GLN A 47 -17.86 7.04 -25.18
C GLN A 47 -19.39 6.96 -25.08
N ASN A 48 -20.04 6.07 -25.85
CA ASN A 48 -21.48 5.88 -25.76
C ASN A 48 -21.90 5.41 -24.35
N VAL A 49 -21.14 4.48 -23.78
CA VAL A 49 -21.38 3.95 -22.43
C VAL A 49 -21.13 5.02 -21.36
N LEU A 50 -20.15 5.91 -21.57
CA LEU A 50 -19.87 7.01 -20.67
C LEU A 50 -21.04 8.00 -20.66
N SER A 51 -21.56 8.37 -21.83
CA SER A 51 -22.71 9.28 -21.96
C SER A 51 -23.95 8.72 -21.27
N GLU A 52 -24.23 7.42 -21.42
CA GLU A 52 -25.34 6.75 -20.70
C GLU A 52 -25.16 6.85 -19.17
N VAL A 53 -23.96 6.54 -18.66
CA VAL A 53 -23.65 6.59 -17.22
C VAL A 53 -23.69 8.02 -16.69
N GLU A 54 -23.31 9.02 -17.49
CA GLU A 54 -23.32 10.43 -17.07
C GLU A 54 -24.74 10.97 -16.84
N THR A 55 -25.71 10.46 -17.61
CA THR A 55 -27.13 10.82 -17.44
C THR A 55 -27.83 10.09 -16.29
N ASP A 56 -27.28 8.95 -15.83
CA ASP A 56 -27.83 8.17 -14.72
C ASP A 56 -26.96 8.31 -13.47
N GLN A 57 -27.39 9.18 -12.56
CA GLN A 57 -26.72 9.45 -11.30
C GLN A 57 -26.43 8.19 -10.48
N ARG A 58 -27.36 7.21 -10.48
CA ARG A 58 -27.18 5.96 -9.72
C ARG A 58 -26.09 5.09 -10.34
N SER A 59 -26.06 5.00 -11.66
CA SER A 59 -25.00 4.29 -12.37
C SER A 59 -23.63 4.94 -12.18
N LYS A 60 -23.60 6.28 -12.15
CA LYS A 60 -22.39 7.05 -11.88
C LYS A 60 -21.85 6.81 -10.48
N GLU A 61 -22.70 6.92 -9.45
CA GLU A 61 -22.32 6.63 -8.06
C GLU A 61 -21.81 5.20 -7.90
N TRP A 62 -22.53 4.22 -8.45
CA TRP A 62 -22.10 2.82 -8.41
C TRP A 62 -20.73 2.61 -9.06
N LEU A 63 -20.48 3.25 -10.21
CA LEU A 63 -19.21 3.15 -10.91
C LEU A 63 -18.06 3.76 -10.08
N LEU A 64 -18.29 4.93 -9.49
CA LEU A 64 -17.32 5.62 -8.65
C LEU A 64 -17.00 4.82 -7.39
N ASP A 65 -18.02 4.35 -6.67
CA ASP A 65 -17.84 3.52 -5.47
C ASP A 65 -17.06 2.24 -5.80
N TYR A 66 -17.46 1.55 -6.87
CA TYR A 66 -16.80 0.32 -7.30
C TYR A 66 -15.33 0.58 -7.66
N THR A 67 -15.05 1.59 -8.49
CA THR A 67 -13.69 1.90 -8.94
C THR A 67 -12.81 2.40 -7.79
N ASN A 68 -13.30 3.33 -6.97
CA ASN A 68 -12.54 3.87 -5.84
C ASN A 68 -12.19 2.78 -4.82
N TYR A 69 -13.18 2.00 -4.40
CA TYR A 69 -12.98 0.94 -3.42
C TYR A 69 -12.00 -0.11 -3.95
N LEU A 70 -12.25 -0.63 -5.15
CA LEU A 70 -11.45 -1.71 -5.69
C LEU A 70 -10.00 -1.28 -5.96
N SER A 71 -9.78 -0.10 -6.57
CA SER A 71 -8.42 0.38 -6.89
C SER A 71 -7.58 0.62 -5.64
N LEU A 72 -8.12 1.38 -4.69
CA LEU A 72 -7.37 1.71 -3.49
C LEU A 72 -7.15 0.46 -2.65
N CYS A 73 -8.19 -0.31 -2.35
CA CYS A 73 -8.04 -1.51 -1.52
C CYS A 73 -7.10 -2.54 -2.15
N GLN A 74 -7.09 -2.67 -3.48
CA GLN A 74 -6.19 -3.62 -4.14
C GLN A 74 -4.72 -3.19 -4.02
N VAL A 75 -4.37 -1.96 -4.38
CA VAL A 75 -2.98 -1.49 -4.31
C VAL A 75 -2.47 -1.56 -2.87
N TRP A 76 -3.28 -1.09 -1.91
CA TRP A 76 -2.95 -1.12 -0.49
C TRP A 76 -2.83 -2.53 0.07
N GLY A 77 -3.85 -3.37 -0.17
CA GLY A 77 -3.90 -4.74 0.36
C GLY A 77 -2.77 -5.61 -0.17
N GLU A 78 -2.46 -5.51 -1.47
CA GLU A 78 -1.34 -6.24 -2.07
C GLU A 78 0.01 -5.78 -1.49
N LEU A 79 0.20 -4.48 -1.31
CA LEU A 79 1.44 -3.94 -0.72
C LEU A 79 1.62 -4.36 0.73
N ILE A 80 0.57 -4.29 1.55
CA ILE A 80 0.60 -4.73 2.95
C ILE A 80 0.90 -6.24 3.02
N ALA A 81 0.24 -7.06 2.19
CA ALA A 81 0.49 -8.50 2.15
C ALA A 81 1.95 -8.81 1.77
N LYS A 82 2.52 -8.08 0.80
CA LYS A 82 3.93 -8.22 0.42
C LYS A 82 4.87 -7.74 1.52
N ALA A 83 4.53 -6.65 2.21
CA ALA A 83 5.28 -6.15 3.36
C ALA A 83 5.31 -7.18 4.49
N HIS A 84 4.17 -7.81 4.81
CA HIS A 84 4.06 -8.90 5.79
C HIS A 84 5.02 -10.06 5.49
N MET A 85 5.22 -10.40 4.22
CA MET A 85 6.11 -11.50 3.81
C MET A 85 7.58 -11.10 3.80
N ALA A 86 7.88 -9.90 3.29
CA ALA A 86 9.26 -9.47 3.02
C ALA A 86 9.95 -8.91 4.28
N VAL A 87 9.26 -8.12 5.08
CA VAL A 87 9.85 -7.45 6.25
C VAL A 87 10.46 -8.44 7.25
N PRO A 88 9.77 -9.50 7.68
CA PRO A 88 10.34 -10.41 8.67
C PRO A 88 11.61 -11.07 8.13
N THR A 89 11.63 -11.39 6.85
CA THR A 89 12.79 -11.97 6.16
C THR A 89 13.97 -11.01 6.13
N VAL A 90 13.75 -9.74 5.74
CA VAL A 90 14.81 -8.74 5.58
C VAL A 90 15.44 -8.35 6.91
N TYR A 91 14.65 -8.27 7.98
CA TYR A 91 15.14 -7.93 9.31
C TYR A 91 15.57 -9.14 10.14
N GLY A 92 15.55 -10.35 9.56
CA GLY A 92 15.91 -11.58 10.28
C GLY A 92 14.95 -11.91 11.43
N LEU A 93 13.72 -11.42 11.37
CA LEU A 93 12.65 -11.65 12.35
C LEU A 93 11.92 -12.98 12.11
N GLN A 94 12.61 -13.98 11.55
CA GLN A 94 12.05 -15.33 11.35
C GLN A 94 12.45 -16.26 12.51
N GLY A 95 11.53 -17.10 12.99
CA GLY A 95 11.79 -18.11 14.02
C GLY A 95 11.65 -17.62 15.48
N GLU A 96 12.30 -18.31 16.42
CA GLU A 96 12.22 -18.06 17.88
C GLU A 96 12.68 -16.66 18.33
N SER A 97 13.33 -15.89 17.45
CA SER A 97 13.69 -14.47 17.68
C SER A 97 12.47 -13.55 17.83
N LEU A 98 11.26 -14.04 17.54
CA LEU A 98 9.98 -13.34 17.72
C LEU A 98 9.41 -13.46 19.15
N ARG A 99 10.04 -14.21 20.07
CA ARG A 99 9.51 -14.36 21.43
C ARG A 99 9.89 -13.17 22.32
N GLY A 100 8.93 -12.29 22.58
CA GLY A 100 8.91 -11.42 23.77
C GLY A 100 8.92 -9.92 23.49
N ASN A 101 8.84 -9.15 24.59
CA ASN A 101 8.74 -7.69 24.62
C ASN A 101 9.82 -6.97 23.78
N THR A 102 10.97 -7.60 23.54
CA THR A 102 12.08 -7.03 22.76
C THR A 102 11.70 -6.68 21.32
N LEU A 103 10.86 -7.49 20.66
CA LEU A 103 10.37 -7.16 19.31
C LEU A 103 9.51 -5.89 19.37
N PHE A 104 8.57 -5.84 20.32
CA PHE A 104 7.70 -4.68 20.51
C PHE A 104 8.51 -3.41 20.79
N ASP A 105 9.56 -3.51 21.61
CA ASP A 105 10.43 -2.37 21.92
C ASP A 105 11.18 -1.87 20.68
N VAL A 106 11.67 -2.78 19.83
CA VAL A 106 12.29 -2.44 18.54
C VAL A 106 11.28 -1.80 17.60
N LEU A 107 10.07 -2.35 17.48
CA LEU A 107 9.02 -1.82 16.59
C LEU A 107 8.54 -0.45 17.06
N LYS A 108 8.31 -0.31 18.37
CA LYS A 108 7.94 0.95 18.99
C LYS A 108 9.01 2.00 18.77
N TRP A 109 10.29 1.65 18.96
CA TRP A 109 11.41 2.53 18.66
C TRP A 109 11.42 2.96 17.19
N LEU A 110 11.31 2.01 16.26
CA LEU A 110 11.29 2.30 14.81
C LEU A 110 10.16 3.25 14.41
N ILE A 111 8.95 3.04 14.96
CA ILE A 111 7.76 3.87 14.68
C ILE A 111 7.91 5.25 15.32
N GLN A 112 8.20 5.32 16.62
CA GLN A 112 8.27 6.58 17.36
C GLN A 112 9.37 7.51 16.85
N GLN A 113 10.48 6.94 16.40
CA GLN A 113 11.64 7.70 15.91
C GLN A 113 11.59 7.92 14.38
N GLY A 114 10.56 7.41 13.69
CA GLY A 114 10.45 7.52 12.22
C GLY A 114 11.61 6.88 11.46
N LYS A 115 12.27 5.86 12.03
CA LYS A 115 13.52 5.30 11.48
C LYS A 115 13.32 4.21 10.42
N LEU A 116 12.09 3.82 10.15
CA LEU A 116 11.72 2.73 9.22
C LEU A 116 12.26 2.88 7.79
N ILE A 117 12.42 4.11 7.31
CA ILE A 117 12.85 4.39 5.94
C ILE A 117 14.38 4.25 5.77
N HIS A 118 15.15 4.31 6.87
CA HIS A 118 16.61 4.35 6.85
C HIS A 118 17.24 3.00 6.51
N SER A 119 18.36 3.03 5.78
CA SER A 119 19.19 1.85 5.53
C SER A 119 19.95 1.40 6.78
N GLY A 120 20.47 0.17 6.75
CA GLY A 120 21.41 -0.32 7.76
C GLY A 120 20.83 -0.37 9.18
N ILE A 121 19.57 -0.80 9.33
CA ILE A 121 18.93 -0.92 10.64
C ILE A 121 19.60 -2.04 11.45
N ASN A 122 20.13 -1.70 12.61
CA ASN A 122 20.66 -2.65 13.59
C ASN A 122 19.69 -2.72 14.78
N THR A 123 18.88 -3.76 14.84
CA THR A 123 17.87 -3.98 15.89
C THR A 123 18.49 -4.28 17.25
N LYS A 124 19.72 -4.80 17.30
CA LYS A 124 20.44 -5.07 18.56
C LYS A 124 21.00 -3.78 19.17
N ALA A 125 21.54 -2.90 18.34
CA ALA A 125 22.12 -1.64 18.77
C ALA A 125 21.11 -0.48 18.79
N MET A 126 19.89 -0.67 18.25
CA MET A 126 18.88 0.37 18.06
C MET A 126 19.44 1.57 17.26
N THR A 127 20.09 1.29 16.13
CA THR A 127 20.70 2.31 15.26
C THR A 127 20.29 2.13 13.79
N CYS A 128 20.44 3.19 12.99
CA CYS A 128 20.22 3.18 11.55
C CYS A 128 21.15 4.17 10.84
N GLU A 129 21.31 4.03 9.52
CA GLU A 129 22.11 4.94 8.70
C GLU A 129 21.31 6.20 8.34
N GLU A 130 21.46 7.27 9.13
CA GLU A 130 20.73 8.52 8.95
C GLU A 130 21.03 9.24 7.64
N SER A 131 22.22 9.02 7.08
CA SER A 131 22.65 9.66 5.83
C SER A 131 21.87 9.20 4.59
N LYS A 132 21.14 8.06 4.67
CA LYS A 132 20.48 7.43 3.53
C LYS A 132 19.08 6.92 3.92
N PRO A 133 18.15 7.85 4.20
CA PRO A 133 16.82 7.54 4.71
C PRO A 133 15.91 6.82 3.72
N TRP A 134 16.35 6.49 2.51
CA TRP A 134 15.51 5.82 1.50
C TRP A 134 16.16 4.58 0.89
N LYS A 135 17.38 4.23 1.32
CA LYS A 135 18.14 3.11 0.74
C LYS A 135 17.86 1.77 1.42
N ASN A 136 16.82 1.70 2.23
CA ASN A 136 16.47 0.44 2.86
C ASN A 136 16.03 -0.58 1.81
N LEU A 137 16.67 -1.76 1.84
CA LEU A 137 16.49 -2.81 0.86
C LEU A 137 15.02 -3.26 0.75
N ILE A 138 14.25 -3.16 1.84
CA ILE A 138 12.84 -3.56 1.84
C ILE A 138 12.01 -2.76 0.82
N PHE A 139 12.28 -1.47 0.67
CA PHE A 139 11.52 -0.61 -0.25
C PHE A 139 11.79 -1.03 -1.69
N ALA A 140 13.06 -1.26 -2.03
CA ALA A 140 13.44 -1.76 -3.33
C ALA A 140 12.84 -3.14 -3.62
N GLN A 141 12.80 -4.04 -2.63
CA GLN A 141 12.19 -5.36 -2.78
C GLN A 141 10.67 -5.28 -2.99
N LEU A 142 9.97 -4.45 -2.21
CA LEU A 142 8.52 -4.27 -2.33
C LEU A 142 8.15 -3.60 -3.66
N ILE A 143 8.91 -2.59 -4.09
CA ILE A 143 8.73 -1.96 -5.40
C ILE A 143 8.91 -2.98 -6.52
N LYS A 144 9.99 -3.77 -6.45
CA LYS A 144 10.23 -4.84 -7.44
C LYS A 144 9.11 -5.87 -7.43
N ALA A 145 8.67 -6.32 -6.26
CA ALA A 145 7.62 -7.33 -6.13
C ALA A 145 6.24 -6.83 -6.57
N GLN A 146 5.94 -5.54 -6.41
CA GLN A 146 4.65 -4.96 -6.79
C GLN A 146 4.58 -4.61 -8.28
N TRP A 147 5.53 -3.81 -8.79
CA TRP A 147 5.43 -3.25 -10.14
C TRP A 147 6.32 -3.93 -11.18
N TRP A 148 7.37 -4.64 -10.75
CA TRP A 148 8.33 -5.30 -11.65
C TRP A 148 8.30 -6.83 -11.60
N GLY A 149 7.40 -7.39 -10.78
CA GLY A 149 7.20 -8.84 -10.67
C GLY A 149 6.51 -9.44 -11.89
N PRO A 150 6.26 -10.76 -11.90
CA PRO A 150 5.65 -11.45 -13.05
C PRO A 150 4.32 -10.86 -13.52
N LYS A 151 3.55 -10.27 -12.59
CA LYS A 151 2.25 -9.63 -12.85
C LYS A 151 2.27 -8.10 -12.75
N GLY A 152 3.43 -7.49 -12.52
CA GLY A 152 3.54 -6.05 -12.24
C GLY A 152 3.42 -5.20 -13.51
N GLU A 153 2.59 -4.16 -13.48
CA GLU A 153 2.33 -3.30 -14.65
C GLU A 153 3.59 -2.62 -15.20
N GLY A 154 4.53 -2.22 -14.34
CA GLY A 154 5.80 -1.64 -14.75
C GLY A 154 6.60 -2.56 -15.67
N ARG A 155 6.57 -3.87 -15.43
CA ARG A 155 7.21 -4.86 -16.31
C ARG A 155 6.56 -4.91 -17.70
N TRP A 156 5.24 -4.82 -17.77
CA TRP A 156 4.48 -4.92 -19.03
C TRP A 156 4.67 -3.70 -19.94
N LEU A 157 4.82 -2.51 -19.36
CA LEU A 157 4.97 -1.26 -20.10
C LEU A 157 6.37 -1.08 -20.71
N GLY A 158 7.35 -1.92 -20.36
CA GLY A 158 8.69 -1.90 -20.96
C GLY A 158 9.56 -0.72 -20.48
N PRO A 159 10.73 -0.49 -21.09
CA PRO A 159 11.71 0.48 -20.60
C PRO A 159 11.50 1.93 -21.07
N ASP A 160 10.47 2.20 -21.87
CA ASP A 160 10.27 3.52 -22.47
C ASP A 160 9.66 4.51 -21.46
N PRO A 161 10.35 5.61 -21.13
CA PRO A 161 9.87 6.59 -20.16
C PRO A 161 8.64 7.38 -20.61
N THR A 162 8.32 7.39 -21.90
CA THR A 162 7.11 8.05 -22.40
C THR A 162 5.84 7.24 -22.15
N THR A 163 5.99 5.92 -21.93
CA THR A 163 4.86 4.98 -21.76
C THR A 163 4.85 4.30 -20.40
N ASN A 164 5.99 4.23 -19.71
CA ASN A 164 6.11 3.60 -18.41
C ASN A 164 6.29 4.62 -17.27
N PRO A 165 5.20 4.96 -16.54
CA PRO A 165 5.25 5.93 -15.45
C PRO A 165 5.90 5.37 -14.17
N TYR A 166 6.24 4.08 -14.13
CA TYR A 166 6.83 3.42 -12.97
C TYR A 166 8.36 3.50 -12.94
N LEU A 167 8.98 4.01 -14.01
CA LEU A 167 10.44 4.18 -14.07
C LEU A 167 10.93 5.14 -12.99
N ASN A 168 12.13 4.85 -12.48
CA ASN A 168 12.77 5.59 -11.38
C ASN A 168 12.00 5.63 -10.05
N ALA A 169 10.90 4.88 -9.93
CA ALA A 169 10.04 4.83 -8.74
C ALA A 169 9.63 6.23 -8.23
N PRO A 170 8.55 6.80 -8.80
CA PRO A 170 7.99 8.06 -8.34
C PRO A 170 7.83 8.15 -6.81
N VAL A 171 7.90 9.37 -6.28
CA VAL A 171 7.75 9.65 -4.84
C VAL A 171 6.47 9.03 -4.28
N SER A 172 5.39 9.00 -5.07
CA SER A 172 4.13 8.37 -4.69
C SER A 172 4.26 6.87 -4.46
N MET A 173 5.05 6.15 -5.27
CA MET A 173 5.34 4.72 -5.02
C MET A 173 6.11 4.54 -3.70
N LEU A 174 7.09 5.40 -3.43
CA LEU A 174 7.84 5.36 -2.18
C LEU A 174 6.93 5.62 -0.98
N ALA A 175 6.02 6.60 -1.08
CA ALA A 175 5.05 6.91 -0.03
C ALA A 175 4.10 5.72 0.23
N LEU A 176 3.57 5.09 -0.84
CA LEU A 176 2.72 3.90 -0.72
C LEU A 176 3.43 2.76 0.00
N VAL A 177 4.66 2.45 -0.41
CA VAL A 177 5.45 1.38 0.19
C VAL A 177 5.83 1.70 1.64
N THR A 178 6.20 2.94 1.92
CA THR A 178 6.48 3.41 3.29
C THR A 178 5.29 3.17 4.19
N THR A 179 4.11 3.62 3.76
CA THR A 179 2.91 3.49 4.57
C THR A 179 2.45 2.04 4.69
N ALA A 180 2.64 1.21 3.67
CA ALA A 180 2.36 -0.22 3.77
C ALA A 180 3.26 -0.92 4.81
N VAL A 181 4.55 -0.57 4.85
CA VAL A 181 5.49 -1.05 5.87
C VAL A 181 5.08 -0.54 7.26
N CYS A 182 4.76 0.76 7.41
CA CYS A 182 4.26 1.31 8.67
C CYS A 182 2.97 0.62 9.13
N GLY A 183 2.01 0.45 8.23
CA GLY A 183 0.71 -0.16 8.52
C GLY A 183 0.82 -1.60 8.98
N MET A 184 1.71 -2.38 8.38
CA MET A 184 2.01 -3.75 8.82
C MET A 184 2.56 -3.79 10.25
N PHE A 185 3.51 -2.91 10.59
CA PHE A 185 4.04 -2.84 11.95
C PHE A 185 3.01 -2.37 12.98
N CYS A 186 2.18 -1.38 12.61
CA CYS A 186 1.05 -0.97 13.45
C CYS A 186 0.06 -2.13 13.67
N GLY A 187 -0.16 -2.96 12.64
CA GLY A 187 -0.97 -4.17 12.73
C GLY A 187 -0.42 -5.16 13.75
N TRP A 188 0.89 -5.45 13.70
CA TRP A 188 1.55 -6.35 14.66
C TRP A 188 1.46 -5.85 16.11
N VAL A 189 1.70 -4.55 16.31
CA VAL A 189 1.55 -3.91 17.63
C VAL A 189 0.11 -4.04 18.16
N SER A 190 -0.88 -3.91 17.28
CA SER A 190 -2.30 -3.90 17.67
C SER A 190 -2.85 -5.30 17.95
N THR A 191 -2.51 -6.30 17.13
CA THR A 191 -2.94 -7.68 17.34
C THR A 191 -2.38 -8.25 18.63
N GLU A 192 -1.11 -7.98 18.94
CA GLU A 192 -0.48 -8.48 20.16
C GLU A 192 -0.99 -7.78 21.43
N ASN A 193 -1.30 -6.48 21.39
CA ASN A 193 -1.99 -5.82 22.51
C ASN A 193 -3.37 -6.44 22.78
N SER A 194 -4.11 -6.85 21.75
CA SER A 194 -5.36 -7.58 21.91
C SER A 194 -5.14 -8.95 22.57
N TYR A 195 -4.12 -9.71 22.16
CA TYR A 195 -3.76 -10.98 22.80
C TYR A 195 -3.27 -10.79 24.24
N ARG A 196 -2.50 -9.73 24.54
CA ARG A 196 -2.02 -9.43 25.90
C ARG A 196 -3.15 -9.00 26.83
N LEU A 197 -4.09 -8.17 26.38
CA LEU A 197 -5.27 -7.81 27.17
C LEU A 197 -6.12 -9.05 27.48
N ASN A 198 -6.29 -9.94 26.51
CA ASN A 198 -7.01 -11.21 26.71
C ASN A 198 -6.26 -12.17 27.65
N ALA A 199 -4.92 -12.28 27.54
CA ALA A 199 -4.11 -13.10 28.43
C ALA A 199 -4.03 -12.54 29.86
N SER A 200 -4.00 -11.21 30.02
CA SER A 200 -4.05 -10.53 31.33
C SER A 200 -5.41 -10.74 32.01
N SER A 201 -6.50 -10.66 31.23
CA SER A 201 -7.85 -10.96 31.70
C SER A 201 -8.02 -12.42 32.10
N LEU A 202 -7.37 -13.36 31.41
CA LEU A 202 -7.36 -14.79 31.75
C LEU A 202 -6.50 -15.07 32.99
N ALA A 203 -5.35 -14.41 33.15
CA ALA A 203 -4.48 -14.54 34.32
C ALA A 203 -5.15 -14.01 35.61
N CYS A 204 -5.78 -12.83 35.56
CA CYS A 204 -6.55 -12.31 36.70
C CYS A 204 -7.76 -13.19 37.08
N SER A 205 -8.31 -13.96 36.14
CA SER A 205 -9.42 -14.88 36.40
C SER A 205 -8.97 -16.20 37.04
N LEU A 206 -7.67 -16.53 36.95
CA LEU A 206 -7.06 -17.74 37.52
C LEU A 206 -6.41 -17.49 38.90
N GLU A 207 -6.03 -16.25 39.21
CA GLU A 207 -5.53 -15.84 40.54
C GLU A 207 -6.65 -15.51 41.55
N GLY A 208 -7.91 -15.54 41.11
CA GLY A 208 -9.10 -15.28 41.93
C GLY A 208 -9.83 -16.54 42.43
N ARG A 209 -9.13 -17.66 42.66
CA ARG A 209 -9.69 -18.85 43.33
C ARG A 209 -8.83 -19.33 44.48
#